data_AF-L0FYS0-F1
#
_entry.id   AF-L0FYS0-F1
#
_cell.length_a   1.000
_cell.length_b   1.000
_cell.length_c   1.000
_cell.angle_alpha   90.00
_cell.angle_beta   90.00
_cell.angle_gamma   90.00
#
_symmetry.space_group_name_H-M   'P 1'
#
loop_
_entity.id
_entity.type
_entity.pdbx_description
1 polymer ?
#
loop_
_entity_poly.entity_id
_entity_poly.type
_entity_poly.pdbx_seq_one_letter_code
_entity_poly.pdbx_strand_id
1 'polypeptide(L)'
;MAADIKNTVVTIIGAIAGIDVVLIQMDYTLSGPPLKIQGAAMTYLAMALRGVIKSYNSKQTITKPELTKSGLTVHQLVELVKSKI
;
A
#
# COMPACT_ATOMS: atom_id res chain seq x y z
N MET A 1 -12.41 11.20 4.17
CA MET A 1 -12.39 9.79 4.62
C MET A 1 -11.86 8.83 3.55
N ALA A 2 -12.55 8.58 2.42
CA ALA A 2 -12.06 7.62 1.43
C ALA A 2 -10.93 8.14 0.51
N ALA A 3 -10.86 9.46 0.28
CA ALA A 3 -9.81 10.12 -0.49
C ALA A 3 -8.48 10.17 0.29
N ASP A 4 -8.54 10.34 1.61
CA ASP A 4 -7.38 10.37 2.50
C ASP A 4 -6.60 9.05 2.50
N ILE A 5 -7.31 7.92 2.52
CA ILE A 5 -6.68 6.59 2.49
C ILE A 5 -5.94 6.39 1.18
N LYS A 6 -6.57 6.74 0.04
CA LYS A 6 -5.92 6.66 -1.27
C LYS A 6 -4.63 7.46 -1.28
N ASN A 7 -4.68 8.73 -0.88
CA ASN A 7 -3.49 9.59 -0.87
C ASN A 7 -2.41 9.04 0.07
N THR A 8 -2.78 8.63 1.29
CA THR A 8 -1.85 8.05 2.26
C THR A 8 -1.13 6.81 1.72
N VAL A 9 -1.88 5.89 1.11
CA VAL A 9 -1.32 4.66 0.54
C VAL A 9 -0.35 5.00 -0.60
N VAL A 10 -0.73 5.88 -1.52
CA VAL A 10 0.12 6.27 -2.66
C VAL A 10 1.38 7.00 -2.15
N THR A 11 1.26 7.85 -1.14
CA THR A 11 2.42 8.51 -0.50
C THR A 11 3.38 7.50 0.13
N ILE A 12 2.87 6.50 0.84
CA ILE A 12 3.70 5.43 1.43
C ILE A 12 4.42 4.64 0.33
N ILE A 13 3.71 4.27 -0.74
CA ILE A 13 4.29 3.57 -1.89
C ILE A 13 5.39 4.41 -2.53
N GLY A 14 5.15 5.70 -2.78
CA GLY A 14 6.13 6.61 -3.38
C GLY A 14 7.37 6.77 -2.53
N ALA A 15 7.21 6.91 -1.22
CA ALA A 15 8.34 6.98 -0.29
C ALA A 15 9.17 5.69 -0.29
N ILE A 16 8.54 4.52 -0.39
CA ILE A 16 9.23 3.23 -0.38
C ILE A 16 9.89 2.92 -1.74
N ALA A 17 9.21 3.24 -2.84
CA ALA A 17 9.71 3.02 -4.19
C ALA A 17 10.70 4.11 -4.64
N GLY A 18 10.78 5.24 -3.93
CA GLY A 18 11.57 6.41 -4.34
C GLY A 18 10.99 7.10 -5.58
N ILE A 19 9.66 7.03 -5.77
CA ILE A 19 8.96 7.59 -6.93
C ILE A 19 8.04 8.70 -6.45
N ASP A 20 7.97 9.80 -7.20
CA ASP A 20 7.04 10.89 -6.92
C ASP A 20 5.59 10.38 -6.96
N VAL A 21 4.82 10.78 -5.96
CA VAL A 21 3.41 10.40 -5.75
C VAL A 21 2.55 10.71 -6.98
N VAL A 22 2.92 11.77 -7.72
CA VAL A 22 2.23 12.21 -8.95
C VAL A 22 2.42 11.23 -10.11
N LEU A 23 3.52 10.48 -10.12
CA LEU A 23 3.84 9.49 -11.17
C LEU A 23 3.23 8.11 -10.90
N ILE A 24 2.70 7.88 -9.70
CA ILE A 24 2.19 6.57 -9.31
C ILE A 24 0.78 6.38 -9.85
N GLN A 25 0.63 5.43 -10.76
CA GLN A 25 -0.67 5.06 -11.31
C GLN A 25 -1.29 3.89 -10.54
N MET A 26 -2.61 3.80 -10.58
CA MET A 26 -3.39 2.83 -9.80
C MET A 26 -3.24 1.38 -10.29
N ASP A 27 -2.96 1.23 -11.57
CA ASP A 27 -2.70 0.01 -12.30
C ASP A 27 -1.26 -0.52 -12.14
N TYR A 28 -0.37 0.26 -11.51
CA TYR A 28 0.99 -0.20 -11.24
C TYR A 28 0.99 -1.36 -10.26
N THR A 29 1.78 -2.37 -10.60
CA THR A 29 2.00 -3.53 -9.73
C THR A 29 3.06 -3.18 -8.69
N LEU A 30 2.82 -3.56 -7.43
CA LEU A 30 3.78 -3.30 -6.35
C LEU A 30 5.13 -3.95 -6.64
N SER A 31 5.13 -5.20 -7.10
CA SER A 31 6.35 -5.96 -7.36
C SER A 31 7.00 -5.65 -8.72
N GLY A 32 6.27 -5.08 -9.68
CA GLY A 32 6.77 -4.80 -11.02
C GLY A 32 7.35 -3.38 -11.17
N PRO A 33 8.01 -3.09 -12.30
CA PRO A 33 8.33 -1.72 -12.67
C PRO A 33 7.04 -0.90 -12.81
N PRO A 34 7.03 0.37 -12.37
CA PRO A 34 8.18 1.13 -11.86
C PRO A 34 8.44 0.95 -10.36
N LEU A 35 7.50 0.41 -9.57
CA LEU A 35 7.54 0.42 -8.10
C LEU A 35 8.58 -0.54 -7.49
N LYS A 36 8.69 -1.77 -8.01
CA LYS A 36 9.64 -2.83 -7.56
C LYS A 36 9.69 -3.03 -6.03
N ILE A 37 8.57 -2.85 -5.35
CA ILE A 37 8.41 -3.06 -3.90
C ILE A 37 8.38 -4.56 -3.62
N GLN A 38 9.52 -5.10 -3.20
CA GLN A 38 9.68 -6.52 -2.88
C GLN A 38 10.53 -6.72 -1.62
N GLY A 39 10.54 -7.94 -1.07
CA GLY A 39 11.42 -8.33 0.03
C GLY A 39 11.21 -7.49 1.30
N ALA A 40 12.22 -6.68 1.66
CA ALA A 40 12.20 -5.80 2.82
C ALA A 40 11.27 -4.59 2.63
N ALA A 41 11.23 -4.00 1.44
CA ALA A 41 10.35 -2.88 1.11
C ALA A 41 8.87 -3.22 1.33
N MET A 42 8.48 -4.45 0.99
CA MET A 42 7.13 -4.96 1.25
C MET A 42 6.83 -5.08 2.76
N THR A 43 7.83 -5.42 3.59
CA THR A 43 7.68 -5.45 5.04
C THR A 43 7.45 -4.03 5.60
N TYR A 44 8.20 -3.04 5.12
CA TYR A 44 7.99 -1.64 5.50
C TYR A 44 6.60 -1.14 5.08
N LEU A 45 6.15 -1.48 3.88
CA LEU A 45 4.81 -1.15 3.40
C LEU A 45 3.74 -1.76 4.30
N ALA A 46 3.86 -3.05 4.65
CA ALA A 46 2.95 -3.72 5.57
C ALA A 46 2.89 -3.02 6.94
N MET A 47 4.05 -2.62 7.46
CA MET A 47 4.15 -1.93 8.75
C MET A 47 3.49 -0.55 8.71
N ALA A 48 3.74 0.24 7.67
CA ALA A 48 3.13 1.55 7.50
C ALA A 48 1.60 1.45 7.37
N LEU A 49 1.10 0.51 6.56
CA LEU A 49 -0.34 0.30 6.40
C LEU A 49 -1.03 -0.18 7.67
N ARG A 50 -0.38 -1.02 8.48
CA ARG A 50 -0.88 -1.38 9.82
C ARG A 50 -1.04 -0.17 10.71
N GLY A 51 -0.08 0.76 10.67
CA GLY A 51 -0.15 2.03 11.39
C GLY A 51 -1.39 2.83 11.00
N VAL A 52 -1.66 2.93 9.69
CA VAL A 52 -2.86 3.58 9.16
C VAL A 52 -4.12 2.86 9.65
N ILE A 53 -4.26 1.55 9.45
CA ILE A 53 -5.49 0.83 9.86
C ILE A 53 -5.75 1.00 11.37
N LYS A 54 -4.70 0.94 12.19
CA LYS A 54 -4.79 1.14 13.63
C LYS A 54 -5.20 2.56 14.00
N SER A 55 -4.76 3.59 13.26
CA SER A 55 -5.15 4.99 13.50
C SER A 55 -6.65 5.22 13.29
N TYR A 56 -7.31 4.38 12.49
CA TYR A 56 -8.76 4.42 12.29
C TYR A 56 -9.53 3.55 13.30
N ASN A 57 -8.89 3.09 14.40
CA ASN A 57 -9.52 2.25 15.43
C ASN A 57 -10.08 0.91 14.92
N SER A 58 -9.63 0.43 13.77
CA SER A 58 -10.01 -0.89 13.30
C SER A 58 -9.25 -1.98 14.05
N LYS A 59 -9.96 -3.05 14.40
CA LYS A 59 -9.37 -4.28 14.96
C LYS A 59 -8.70 -5.16 13.90
N GLN A 60 -8.79 -4.78 12.64
CA GLN A 60 -8.22 -5.54 11.54
C GLN A 60 -6.75 -5.20 11.32
N THR A 61 -6.03 -6.08 10.64
CA THR A 61 -4.63 -5.87 10.27
C THR A 61 -4.37 -6.34 8.85
N ILE A 62 -3.32 -5.79 8.23
CA ILE A 62 -2.78 -6.28 6.96
C ILE A 62 -1.60 -7.20 7.24
N THR A 63 -1.51 -8.30 6.51
CA THR A 63 -0.38 -9.23 6.61
C THR A 63 0.49 -9.20 5.36
N LYS A 64 1.79 -9.45 5.53
CA LYS A 64 2.74 -9.57 4.40
C LYS A 64 2.24 -10.52 3.29
N PRO A 65 1.70 -11.73 3.59
CA PRO A 65 1.14 -12.62 2.57
C PRO A 65 0.01 -12.00 1.73
N GLU A 66 -0.83 -11.13 2.30
CA GLU A 66 -1.88 -10.42 1.56
C GLU A 66 -1.28 -9.45 0.54
N LEU A 67 -0.13 -8.85 0.85
CA LEU A 67 0.58 -7.89 0.00
C LEU A 67 1.47 -8.55 -1.04
N THR A 68 2.04 -9.72 -0.73
CA THR A 68 2.88 -10.50 -1.65
C THR A 68 2.10 -11.33 -2.65
N LYS A 69 0.77 -11.16 -2.75
CA LYS A 69 0.02 -11.73 -3.88
C LYS A 69 0.61 -11.19 -5.18
N SER A 70 1.14 -12.10 -6.01
CA SER A 70 1.71 -11.75 -7.30
C SER A 70 0.70 -10.94 -8.12
N GLY A 71 1.12 -9.77 -8.61
CA GLY A 71 0.28 -8.89 -9.42
C GLY A 71 -0.60 -7.92 -8.62
N LEU A 72 -0.41 -7.78 -7.30
CA LEU A 72 -1.17 -6.82 -6.52
C LEU A 72 -0.88 -5.38 -6.99
N THR A 73 -1.93 -4.68 -7.40
CA THR A 73 -1.83 -3.30 -7.89
C THR A 73 -2.02 -2.28 -6.77
N VAL A 74 -1.61 -1.03 -7.01
CA VAL A 74 -1.86 0.08 -6.09
C VAL A 74 -3.37 0.23 -5.81
N HIS A 75 -4.22 0.05 -6.82
CA HIS A 75 -5.67 0.07 -6.66
C HIS A 75 -6.15 -1.00 -5.69
N GLN A 76 -5.77 -2.25 -5.92
CA GLN A 76 -6.13 -3.38 -5.05
C GLN A 76 -5.61 -3.18 -3.63
N LEU A 77 -4.43 -2.58 -3.48
CA LEU A 77 -3.90 -2.24 -2.17
C LEU A 77 -4.77 -1.23 -1.42
N VAL A 78 -5.18 -0.15 -2.11
CA VAL A 78 -6.06 0.87 -1.55
C VAL A 78 -7.40 0.27 -1.13
N GLU A 79 -7.99 -0.59 -1.97
CA GLU A 79 -9.23 -1.29 -1.64
C GLU A 79 -9.06 -2.23 -0.44
N LEU A 80 -7.94 -2.96 -0.38
CA LEU A 80 -7.63 -3.84 0.74
C LEU A 80 -7.55 -3.03 2.03
N VAL A 81 -6.81 -1.92 2.05
CA VAL A 81 -6.73 -1.04 3.22
C VAL A 81 -8.11 -0.50 3.59
N LYS A 82 -8.91 -0.05 2.63
CA LYS A 82 -10.29 0.40 2.88
C LYS A 82 -11.18 -0.69 3.46
N SER A 83 -11.05 -1.94 3.02
CA SER A 83 -11.84 -3.06 3.55
C SER A 83 -11.51 -3.39 5.01
N LYS A 84 -10.32 -2.99 5.46
CA LYS A 84 -9.82 -3.24 6.81
C LYS A 84 -10.12 -2.08 7.77
N ILE A 85 -10.68 -0.96 7.32
CA ILE A 85 -11.00 0.22 8.13
C ILE A 85 -12.51 0.31 8.30
#